data_AF-A0A410QEP8-F1
#
_entry.id   AF-A0A410QEP8-F1
#
_cell.length_a   1.000
_cell.length_b   1.000
_cell.length_c   1.000
_cell.angle_alpha   90.00
_cell.angle_beta   90.00
_cell.angle_gamma   90.00
#
_symmetry.space_group_name_H-M   'P 1'
#
loop_
_entity.id
_entity.type
_entity.pdbx_description
1 polymer ?
#
loop_
_entity_poly.entity_id
_entity_poly.type
_entity_poly.pdbx_seq_one_letter_code
_entity_poly.pdbx_strand_id
1 'polypeptide(L)'
;MNQNLKFGKCLNLVLSTLDINYSKLARAINVDSSLVSRWANDIRIPPYDSNHIDNIVAYISDIVENDSYRLGKLQNLLLVIGGDKCDKNETLKKRLMNLFICSQQFSIEQNKKTKILLSNGGNNSFKNDYCKSKLMEMGLRDEIKTKSLSSKDRVINGGENAIEEILDKLDKASKLDGWLSEPILFNLGGSIDGILNSKEIVKKFKNILKKLLDNSWQIVFNVFLYEDNVRTIKVLNFVRELINYRNFSMYYFRGNSPSDPVTEMVILPKISAFIYFRNDPFAQIDTSFYFESNSTIEMFVKSYYELIIYSVPLITARLNNKNKYDEIYFGNEFKFGDRFMYGEMINDLNISMNTYEKFLYDLEYTCEEFNYRLSGHEKKLKMFEYQIKYYNYKDIYIKEDVEKFLMDMAFQDKPFFKNSTLKPNKNYIVEYLNNTIFNLKNYDNYKIGLIDDKPEENYQDYKFLIKGRNFLMIDTNNRYDDFSSELASDFLIDEPMIVQAHKDYFNNLWDKLPSNNKNKKNVIEWIQSQIDKIFHINP
;
A
#
# COMPACT_ATOMS: atom_id res chain seq x y z
N MET A 1 5.23 -10.24 -6.76
CA MET A 1 4.56 -11.22 -5.88
C MET A 1 5.36 -11.36 -4.61
N ASN A 2 4.74 -11.62 -3.44
CA ASN A 2 5.51 -12.00 -2.25
C ASN A 2 6.39 -13.18 -2.62
N GLN A 3 7.70 -12.99 -2.45
CA GLN A 3 8.66 -14.06 -2.63
C GLN A 3 8.76 -14.92 -1.37
N ASN A 4 7.97 -14.67 -0.31
CA ASN A 4 8.30 -15.12 1.05
C ASN A 4 7.24 -16.00 1.73
N LEU A 5 6.32 -16.62 0.98
CA LEU A 5 5.36 -17.60 1.52
C LEU A 5 5.71 -19.01 1.04
N LYS A 6 5.73 -19.99 1.97
CA LYS A 6 5.96 -21.39 1.61
C LYS A 6 4.85 -21.96 0.72
N PHE A 7 5.20 -22.93 -0.12
CA PHE A 7 4.33 -23.55 -1.11
C PHE A 7 3.13 -24.24 -0.46
N GLY A 8 3.35 -25.04 0.58
CA GLY A 8 2.27 -25.74 1.27
C GLY A 8 1.29 -24.79 1.94
N LYS A 9 1.80 -23.74 2.59
CA LYS A 9 0.98 -22.64 3.12
C LYS A 9 0.16 -21.95 2.03
N CYS A 10 0.80 -21.59 0.92
CA CYS A 10 0.14 -20.98 -0.23
C CYS A 10 -0.98 -21.86 -0.78
N LEU A 11 -0.70 -23.15 -0.98
CA LEU A 11 -1.68 -24.13 -1.45
C LEU A 11 -2.86 -24.24 -0.47
N ASN A 12 -2.59 -24.34 0.84
CA ASN A 12 -3.65 -24.41 1.85
C ASN A 12 -4.52 -23.16 1.88
N LEU A 13 -3.93 -21.96 1.78
CA LEU A 13 -4.70 -20.71 1.76
C LEU A 13 -5.63 -20.67 0.55
N VAL A 14 -5.13 -21.02 -0.64
CA VAL A 14 -5.97 -21.04 -1.85
C VAL A 14 -7.06 -22.09 -1.76
N LEU A 15 -6.73 -23.32 -1.33
CA LEU A 15 -7.71 -24.40 -1.23
C LEU A 15 -8.78 -24.12 -0.17
N SER A 16 -8.40 -23.61 1.00
CA SER A 16 -9.36 -23.24 2.05
C SER A 16 -10.25 -22.07 1.63
N THR A 17 -9.70 -21.07 0.96
CA THR A 17 -10.48 -19.92 0.43
C THR A 17 -11.57 -20.34 -0.55
N LEU A 18 -11.35 -21.45 -1.27
CA LEU A 18 -12.25 -21.99 -2.28
C LEU A 18 -13.10 -23.18 -1.79
N ASP A 19 -12.98 -23.56 -0.52
CA ASP A 19 -13.61 -24.75 0.08
C ASP A 19 -13.25 -26.06 -0.67
N ILE A 20 -12.00 -26.18 -1.13
CA ILE A 20 -11.49 -27.35 -1.83
C ILE A 20 -10.70 -28.23 -0.85
N ASN A 21 -11.09 -29.50 -0.70
CA ASN A 21 -10.30 -30.46 0.05
C ASN A 21 -9.22 -31.13 -0.81
N TYR A 22 -8.22 -31.73 -0.16
CA TYR A 22 -7.07 -32.35 -0.84
C TYR A 22 -7.47 -33.49 -1.79
N SER A 23 -8.47 -34.29 -1.41
CA SER A 23 -8.94 -35.40 -2.25
C SER A 23 -9.59 -34.92 -3.54
N LYS A 24 -10.30 -33.78 -3.48
CA LYS A 24 -10.93 -33.15 -4.63
C LYS A 24 -9.88 -32.59 -5.60
N LEU A 25 -8.85 -31.91 -5.08
CA LEU A 25 -7.72 -31.45 -5.89
C LEU A 25 -6.96 -32.63 -6.50
N ALA A 26 -6.62 -33.64 -5.69
CA ALA A 26 -5.86 -34.81 -6.11
C ALA A 26 -6.51 -35.56 -7.28
N ARG A 27 -7.83 -35.76 -7.21
CA ARG A 27 -8.62 -36.36 -8.29
C ARG A 27 -8.58 -35.52 -9.56
N ALA A 28 -8.67 -34.20 -9.44
CA ALA A 28 -8.69 -33.30 -10.58
C ALA A 28 -7.36 -33.24 -11.33
N ILE A 29 -6.23 -33.30 -10.61
CA ILE A 29 -4.89 -33.23 -11.20
C ILE A 29 -4.24 -34.61 -11.42
N ASN A 30 -5.02 -35.68 -11.22
CA ASN A 30 -4.62 -37.08 -11.36
C ASN A 30 -3.37 -37.48 -10.57
N VAL A 31 -3.38 -37.21 -9.26
CA VAL A 31 -2.32 -37.63 -8.32
C VAL A 31 -2.92 -38.25 -7.06
N ASP A 32 -2.09 -38.90 -6.25
CA ASP A 32 -2.52 -39.41 -4.96
C ASP A 32 -2.88 -38.28 -3.98
N SER A 33 -3.97 -38.46 -3.23
CA SER A 33 -4.37 -37.54 -2.16
C SER A 33 -3.29 -37.36 -1.09
N SER A 34 -2.47 -38.39 -0.86
CA SER A 34 -1.31 -38.35 0.03
C SER A 34 -0.21 -37.41 -0.49
N LEU A 35 -0.04 -37.29 -1.81
CA LEU A 35 0.93 -36.40 -2.42
C LEU A 35 0.51 -34.93 -2.25
N VAL A 36 -0.76 -34.61 -2.50
CA VAL A 36 -1.32 -33.28 -2.24
C VAL A 36 -1.22 -32.91 -0.77
N SER A 37 -1.52 -33.85 0.14
CA SER A 37 -1.36 -33.64 1.58
C SER A 37 0.10 -33.36 1.96
N ARG A 38 1.07 -34.08 1.38
CA ARG A 38 2.50 -33.83 1.60
C ARG A 38 2.94 -32.47 1.07
N TRP A 39 2.38 -32.01 -0.04
CA TRP A 39 2.61 -30.65 -0.55
C TRP A 39 2.03 -29.57 0.37
N ALA A 40 0.75 -29.70 0.74
CA ALA A 40 0.05 -28.80 1.63
C ALA A 40 0.73 -28.63 3.00
N ASN A 41 1.38 -29.67 3.52
CA ASN A 41 2.05 -29.65 4.81
C ASN A 41 3.56 -29.33 4.74
N ASP A 42 4.06 -28.81 3.60
CA ASP A 42 5.49 -28.51 3.37
C ASP A 42 6.44 -29.72 3.57
N ILE A 43 5.90 -30.96 3.55
CA ILE A 43 6.69 -32.21 3.67
C ILE A 43 7.43 -32.48 2.35
N ARG A 44 6.77 -32.20 1.22
CA ARG A 44 7.34 -32.28 -0.12
C ARG A 44 7.01 -31.00 -0.86
N ILE A 45 7.88 -30.58 -1.76
CA ILE A 45 7.62 -29.46 -2.67
C ILE A 45 7.55 -30.06 -4.08
N PRO A 46 6.58 -29.66 -4.94
CA PRO A 46 6.61 -30.05 -6.34
C PRO A 46 7.96 -29.68 -6.97
N PRO A 47 8.60 -30.54 -7.77
CA PRO A 47 9.84 -30.19 -8.46
C PRO A 47 9.58 -29.19 -9.60
N TYR A 48 10.61 -28.41 -9.95
CA TYR A 48 10.52 -27.39 -11.01
C TYR A 48 10.08 -27.98 -12.36
N ASP A 49 10.56 -29.17 -12.68
CA ASP A 49 10.35 -29.81 -14.00
C ASP A 49 9.06 -30.64 -14.09
N SER A 50 8.07 -30.37 -13.21
CA SER A 50 6.79 -31.10 -13.20
C SER A 50 5.61 -30.21 -13.57
N ASN A 51 4.66 -30.78 -14.31
CA ASN A 51 3.41 -30.10 -14.69
C ASN A 51 2.41 -29.96 -13.52
N HIS A 52 2.84 -30.22 -12.28
CA HIS A 52 1.96 -30.20 -11.12
C HIS A 52 1.39 -28.80 -10.85
N ILE A 53 2.21 -27.75 -10.99
CA ILE A 53 1.74 -26.37 -10.82
C ILE A 53 0.74 -26.02 -11.91
N ASP A 54 1.03 -26.36 -13.17
CA ASP A 54 0.10 -26.14 -14.29
C ASP A 54 -1.26 -26.77 -14.05
N ASN A 55 -1.28 -28.03 -13.61
CA ASN A 55 -2.51 -28.75 -13.33
C ASN A 55 -3.29 -28.13 -12.16
N ILE A 56 -2.60 -27.72 -11.09
CA ILE A 56 -3.23 -27.02 -9.95
C ILE A 56 -3.86 -25.71 -10.41
N VAL A 57 -3.12 -24.92 -11.19
CA VAL A 57 -3.56 -23.61 -11.69
C VAL A 57 -4.74 -23.76 -12.66
N ALA A 58 -4.71 -24.74 -13.56
CA ALA A 58 -5.80 -25.02 -14.49
C ALA A 58 -7.09 -25.36 -13.72
N TYR A 59 -7.02 -26.33 -12.80
CA TYR A 59 -8.17 -26.74 -12.01
C TYR A 59 -8.78 -25.59 -11.18
N ILE A 60 -7.94 -24.78 -10.53
CA ILE A 60 -8.43 -23.62 -9.77
C ILE A 60 -9.10 -22.60 -10.70
N SER A 61 -8.51 -22.34 -11.87
CA SER A 61 -9.05 -21.38 -12.84
C SER A 61 -10.44 -21.82 -13.33
N ASP A 62 -10.62 -23.10 -13.65
CA ASP A 62 -11.90 -23.64 -14.12
C ASP A 62 -13.01 -23.54 -13.05
N ILE A 63 -12.67 -23.73 -11.77
CA ILE A 63 -13.65 -23.65 -10.67
C ILE A 63 -14.20 -22.24 -10.49
N VAL A 64 -13.36 -21.23 -10.68
CA VAL A 64 -13.71 -19.82 -10.39
C VAL A 64 -14.20 -19.07 -11.62
N GLU A 65 -14.06 -19.64 -12.82
CA GLU A 65 -14.47 -19.01 -14.09
C GLU A 65 -15.95 -18.57 -14.08
N ASN A 66 -16.83 -19.34 -13.43
CA ASN A 66 -18.27 -19.09 -13.39
C ASN A 66 -18.82 -18.76 -11.98
N ASP A 67 -17.95 -18.60 -10.98
CA ASP A 67 -18.33 -18.36 -9.58
C ASP A 67 -17.76 -17.01 -9.12
N SER A 68 -18.54 -15.94 -9.35
CA SER A 68 -18.13 -14.56 -9.06
C SER A 68 -17.77 -14.33 -7.59
N TYR A 69 -18.39 -15.08 -6.67
CA TYR A 69 -18.12 -15.01 -5.24
C TYR A 69 -16.76 -15.64 -4.90
N ARG A 70 -16.49 -16.86 -5.37
CA ARG A 70 -15.18 -17.51 -5.18
C ARG A 70 -14.07 -16.76 -5.90
N LEU A 71 -14.35 -16.22 -7.09
CA LEU A 71 -13.42 -15.38 -7.83
C LEU A 71 -13.03 -14.15 -7.03
N GLY A 72 -14.00 -13.44 -6.44
CA GLY A 72 -13.75 -12.26 -5.59
C GLY A 72 -12.88 -12.59 -4.38
N LYS A 73 -13.20 -13.67 -3.66
CA LYS A 73 -12.40 -14.15 -2.51
C LYS A 73 -10.96 -14.46 -2.91
N LEU A 74 -10.78 -15.19 -4.01
CA LEU A 74 -9.46 -15.54 -4.51
C LEU A 74 -8.68 -14.30 -4.94
N GLN A 75 -9.30 -13.38 -5.66
CA GLN A 75 -8.65 -12.13 -6.07
C GLN A 75 -8.18 -11.29 -4.88
N ASN A 76 -8.97 -11.21 -3.80
CA ASN A 76 -8.57 -10.54 -2.56
C ASN A 76 -7.38 -11.23 -1.90
N LEU A 77 -7.42 -12.57 -1.77
CA LEU A 77 -6.28 -13.34 -1.25
C LEU A 77 -5.01 -13.09 -2.08
N LEU A 78 -5.13 -13.10 -3.40
CA LEU A 78 -4.01 -12.87 -4.32
C LEU A 78 -3.45 -11.44 -4.22
N LEU A 79 -4.27 -10.44 -3.88
CA LEU A 79 -3.77 -9.08 -3.62
C LEU A 79 -2.96 -9.05 -2.32
N VAL A 80 -3.49 -9.68 -1.26
CA VAL A 80 -2.85 -9.76 0.06
C VAL A 80 -1.50 -10.47 -0.01
N ILE A 81 -1.42 -11.59 -0.74
CA ILE A 81 -0.18 -12.35 -0.89
C ILE A 81 0.70 -11.75 -2.02
N GLY A 82 0.12 -11.13 -3.04
CA GLY A 82 0.87 -10.66 -4.21
C GLY A 82 1.52 -9.28 -4.06
N GLY A 83 0.92 -8.41 -3.24
CA GLY A 83 1.24 -6.98 -3.16
C GLY A 83 0.98 -6.23 -4.49
N ASP A 84 1.58 -5.04 -4.62
CA ASP A 84 1.41 -4.11 -5.75
C ASP A 84 1.95 -4.58 -7.11
N LYS A 85 2.64 -5.71 -7.13
CA LYS A 85 3.21 -6.32 -8.34
C LYS A 85 2.17 -7.09 -9.18
N CYS A 86 0.87 -7.02 -8.86
CA CYS A 86 -0.18 -7.59 -9.69
C CYS A 86 -0.59 -6.61 -10.80
N ASP A 87 -0.23 -6.94 -12.05
CA ASP A 87 -0.78 -6.29 -13.24
C ASP A 87 -2.25 -6.71 -13.42
N LYS A 88 -3.14 -5.74 -13.69
CA LYS A 88 -4.57 -6.00 -13.92
C LYS A 88 -4.83 -6.64 -15.27
N ASN A 89 -3.94 -6.45 -16.24
CA ASN A 89 -4.01 -7.07 -17.56
C ASN A 89 -3.53 -8.53 -17.54
N GLU A 90 -2.99 -8.98 -16.40
CA GLU A 90 -2.56 -10.35 -16.21
C GLU A 90 -3.76 -11.24 -15.86
N THR A 91 -4.00 -12.27 -16.67
CA THR A 91 -5.09 -13.22 -16.45
C THR A 91 -4.97 -13.87 -15.06
N LEU A 92 -6.10 -14.21 -14.44
CA LEU A 92 -6.12 -14.90 -13.14
C LEU A 92 -5.21 -16.14 -13.14
N LYS A 93 -5.24 -16.90 -14.23
CA LYS A 93 -4.39 -18.07 -14.46
C LYS A 93 -2.90 -17.72 -14.32
N LYS A 94 -2.46 -16.62 -14.93
CA LYS A 94 -1.07 -16.17 -14.87
C LYS A 94 -0.69 -15.63 -13.48
N ARG A 95 -1.62 -14.97 -12.78
CA ARG A 95 -1.43 -14.56 -11.38
C ARG A 95 -1.25 -15.76 -10.43
N LEU A 96 -2.10 -16.77 -10.56
CA LEU A 96 -1.98 -18.02 -9.80
C LEU A 96 -0.68 -18.76 -10.12
N MET A 97 -0.31 -18.81 -11.40
CA MET A 97 0.94 -19.42 -11.84
C MET A 97 2.14 -18.77 -11.16
N ASN A 98 2.27 -17.45 -11.29
CA ASN A 98 3.37 -16.70 -10.69
C ASN A 98 3.39 -16.88 -9.15
N LEU A 99 2.24 -16.93 -8.48
CA LEU A 99 2.15 -17.16 -7.03
C LEU A 99 2.72 -18.53 -6.65
N PHE A 100 2.29 -19.59 -7.33
CA PHE A 100 2.73 -20.95 -7.02
C PHE A 100 4.20 -21.16 -7.37
N ILE A 101 4.70 -20.56 -8.46
CA ILE A 101 6.12 -20.59 -8.82
C ILE A 101 6.96 -19.85 -7.76
N CYS A 102 6.58 -18.63 -7.37
CA CYS A 102 7.32 -17.88 -6.35
C CYS A 102 7.36 -18.61 -5.00
N SER A 103 6.22 -19.17 -4.56
CA SER A 103 6.16 -19.93 -3.31
C SER A 103 6.91 -21.27 -3.36
N GLN A 104 6.95 -21.92 -4.53
CA GLN A 104 7.79 -23.10 -4.78
C GLN A 104 9.28 -22.74 -4.66
N GLN A 105 9.72 -21.69 -5.35
CA GLN A 105 11.11 -21.21 -5.32
C GLN A 105 11.57 -20.92 -3.89
N PHE A 106 10.78 -20.13 -3.16
CA PHE A 106 11.04 -19.79 -1.77
C PHE A 106 11.20 -21.03 -0.88
N SER A 107 10.30 -21.99 -1.00
CA SER A 107 10.32 -23.20 -0.18
C SER A 107 11.56 -24.06 -0.44
N ILE A 108 12.01 -24.12 -1.70
CA ILE A 108 13.21 -24.85 -2.10
C ILE A 108 14.46 -24.18 -1.53
N GLU A 109 14.56 -22.85 -1.63
CA GLU A 109 15.70 -22.08 -1.10
C GLU A 109 15.81 -22.18 0.42
N GLN A 110 14.68 -22.10 1.13
CA GLN A 110 14.61 -22.30 2.59
C GLN A 110 15.11 -23.69 3.00
N ASN A 111 14.67 -24.73 2.29
CA ASN A 111 15.10 -26.11 2.56
C ASN A 111 16.60 -26.31 2.27
N LYS A 112 17.15 -25.64 1.25
CA LYS A 112 18.60 -25.67 0.97
C LYS A 112 19.40 -25.02 2.11
N LYS A 113 19.01 -23.82 2.56
CA LYS A 113 19.68 -23.14 3.69
C LYS A 113 19.59 -23.93 4.99
N THR A 114 18.43 -24.52 5.29
CA THR A 114 18.25 -25.37 6.47
C THR A 114 19.20 -26.57 6.45
N LYS A 115 19.39 -27.22 5.30
CA LYS A 115 20.35 -28.32 5.13
C LYS A 115 21.80 -27.88 5.31
N ILE A 116 22.16 -26.69 4.81
CA ILE A 116 23.52 -26.11 4.96
C ILE A 116 23.81 -25.72 6.41
N LEU A 117 22.81 -25.18 7.13
CA LEU A 117 22.94 -24.87 8.56
C LEU A 117 23.10 -26.13 9.41
N LEU A 118 22.39 -27.21 9.06
CA LEU A 118 22.52 -28.52 9.71
C LEU A 118 23.84 -29.23 9.38
N SER A 119 24.47 -28.95 8.24
CA SER A 119 25.79 -29.50 7.90
C SER A 119 26.96 -28.74 8.52
N ASN A 120 26.78 -27.45 8.84
CA ASN A 120 27.85 -26.59 9.37
C ASN A 120 27.78 -26.37 10.89
N GLY A 121 26.67 -26.74 11.55
CA GLY A 121 26.51 -26.71 13.00
C GLY A 121 26.84 -28.06 13.64
N GLY A 122 28.03 -28.19 14.21
CA GLY A 122 28.39 -29.33 15.05
C GLY A 122 27.42 -29.48 16.23
N ASN A 123 26.89 -30.70 16.39
CA ASN A 123 26.20 -31.25 17.56
C ASN A 123 25.76 -30.25 18.64
N ASN A 124 24.61 -29.60 18.43
CA ASN A 124 23.73 -29.22 19.54
C ASN A 124 22.34 -29.76 19.23
N SER A 125 21.89 -30.67 20.08
CA SER A 125 20.69 -31.47 19.91
C SER A 125 19.42 -30.63 20.05
N PHE A 126 18.91 -30.11 18.93
CA PHE A 126 17.47 -30.10 18.72
C PHE A 126 17.09 -31.49 18.21
N LYS A 127 16.80 -32.40 19.15
CA LYS A 127 16.05 -33.63 18.82
C LYS A 127 14.67 -33.20 18.36
N ASN A 128 14.54 -32.89 17.08
CA ASN A 128 13.26 -32.90 16.39
C ASN A 128 12.70 -34.31 16.55
N ASP A 129 11.50 -34.42 17.10
CA ASP A 129 10.75 -35.66 17.24
C ASP A 129 10.61 -36.37 15.90
N TYR A 130 11.57 -37.23 15.62
CA TYR A 130 11.58 -38.21 14.53
C TYR A 130 10.63 -39.39 14.82
N CYS A 131 9.59 -39.17 15.62
CA CYS A 131 8.52 -40.14 15.91
C CYS A 131 7.23 -39.89 15.10
N LYS A 132 7.17 -38.87 14.23
CA LYS A 132 5.99 -38.63 13.36
C LYS A 132 5.98 -39.41 12.04
N SER A 133 7.09 -40.02 11.63
CA SER A 133 7.19 -40.65 10.31
C SER A 133 6.49 -42.02 10.21
N LYS A 134 6.26 -42.72 11.33
CA LYS A 134 5.64 -44.05 11.29
C LYS A 134 4.12 -44.06 11.47
N LEU A 135 3.53 -42.96 11.98
CA LEU A 135 2.07 -42.84 12.16
C LEU A 135 1.36 -42.27 10.92
N MET A 136 2.06 -41.54 10.05
CA MET A 136 1.47 -40.98 8.82
C MET A 136 1.33 -41.98 7.66
N GLU A 137 1.98 -43.15 7.73
CA GLU A 137 1.86 -44.19 6.69
C GLU A 137 0.56 -45.02 6.77
N MET A 138 -0.22 -44.90 7.85
CA MET A 138 -1.41 -45.73 8.07
C MET A 138 -2.76 -45.05 7.79
N GLY A 139 -2.81 -43.88 7.16
CA GLY A 139 -4.09 -43.30 6.70
C GLY A 139 -5.12 -43.00 7.79
N LEU A 140 -4.74 -43.06 9.06
CA LEU A 140 -5.57 -42.67 10.20
C LEU A 140 -5.19 -41.24 10.56
N ARG A 141 -6.12 -40.30 10.33
CA ARG A 141 -6.10 -39.02 11.03
C ARG A 141 -6.32 -39.34 12.51
N ASP A 142 -5.26 -39.56 13.26
CA ASP A 142 -5.34 -39.31 14.69
C ASP A 142 -5.60 -37.81 14.84
N GLU A 143 -6.85 -37.47 15.10
CA GLU A 143 -7.25 -36.18 15.61
C GLU A 143 -6.43 -35.93 16.87
N ILE A 144 -5.31 -35.21 16.75
CA ILE A 144 -4.67 -34.59 17.90
C ILE A 144 -5.71 -33.61 18.45
N LYS A 145 -6.53 -34.08 19.39
CA LYS A 145 -7.65 -33.31 19.97
C LYS A 145 -7.16 -32.04 20.66
N THR A 146 -5.92 -32.05 21.16
CA THR A 146 -5.33 -30.93 21.91
C THR A 146 -3.83 -30.83 21.67
N LYS A 147 -3.31 -29.61 21.47
CA LYS A 147 -1.87 -29.30 21.53
C LYS A 147 -1.61 -28.47 22.79
N SER A 148 -0.54 -28.78 23.52
CA SER A 148 -0.14 -28.00 24.69
C SER A 148 0.42 -26.63 24.28
N LEU A 149 0.14 -25.62 25.09
CA LEU A 149 0.78 -24.31 25.01
C LEU A 149 2.27 -24.41 25.39
N SER A 150 3.05 -23.41 24.97
CA SER A 150 4.45 -23.28 25.39
C SER A 150 4.52 -22.81 26.84
N SER A 151 5.58 -23.19 27.56
CA SER A 151 5.84 -22.70 28.93
C SER A 151 6.10 -21.19 28.99
N LYS A 152 6.33 -20.55 27.84
CA LYS A 152 6.53 -19.10 27.72
C LYS A 152 5.26 -18.35 27.32
N ASP A 153 4.19 -19.06 26.93
CA ASP A 153 2.91 -18.45 26.62
C ASP A 153 2.35 -17.85 27.92
N ARG A 154 1.94 -16.57 27.88
CA ARG A 154 1.55 -15.83 29.08
C ARG A 154 0.53 -14.74 28.79
N VAL A 155 -0.13 -14.29 29.84
CA VAL A 155 -0.97 -13.09 29.81
C VAL A 155 -0.13 -11.88 30.18
N ILE A 156 -0.26 -10.81 29.39
CA ILE A 156 0.34 -9.51 29.63
C ILE A 156 -0.78 -8.55 30.05
N ASN A 157 -0.67 -8.01 31.25
CA ASN A 157 -1.63 -7.04 31.79
C ASN A 157 -1.14 -5.61 31.50
N GLY A 158 -2.06 -4.74 31.10
CA GLY A 158 -1.84 -3.35 30.70
C GLY A 158 -1.53 -3.18 29.21
N GLY A 159 -2.25 -2.27 28.54
CA GLY A 159 -2.06 -1.96 27.12
C GLY A 159 -0.64 -1.49 26.79
N GLU A 160 -0.05 -0.63 27.64
CA GLU A 160 1.33 -0.17 27.46
C GLU A 160 2.34 -1.30 27.56
N ASN A 161 2.19 -2.22 28.53
CA ASN A 161 3.07 -3.38 28.68
C ASN A 161 2.98 -4.31 27.46
N ALA A 162 1.77 -4.51 26.93
CA ALA A 162 1.57 -5.30 25.72
C ALA A 162 2.23 -4.64 24.49
N ILE A 163 2.10 -3.32 24.35
CA ILE A 163 2.77 -2.56 23.28
C ILE A 163 4.29 -2.68 23.42
N GLU A 164 4.85 -2.50 24.61
CA GLU A 164 6.29 -2.60 24.85
C GLU A 164 6.84 -4.00 24.53
N GLU A 165 6.15 -5.08 24.90
CA GLU A 165 6.56 -6.44 24.52
C GLU A 165 6.54 -6.62 22.98
N ILE A 166 5.53 -6.07 22.28
CA ILE A 166 5.49 -6.11 20.82
C ILE A 166 6.66 -5.34 20.21
N LEU A 167 6.94 -4.14 20.70
CA LEU A 167 8.07 -3.34 20.22
C LEU A 167 9.40 -4.07 20.44
N ASP A 168 9.59 -4.74 21.58
CA ASP A 168 10.77 -5.58 21.82
C ASP A 168 10.88 -6.73 20.81
N LYS A 169 9.80 -7.46 20.54
CA LYS A 169 9.82 -8.56 19.55
C LYS A 169 10.07 -8.05 18.13
N LEU A 170 9.49 -6.91 17.76
CA LEU A 170 9.71 -6.28 16.46
C LEU A 170 11.15 -5.77 16.30
N ASP A 171 11.74 -5.13 17.31
CA ASP A 171 13.15 -4.69 17.25
C ASP A 171 14.11 -5.88 17.18
N LYS A 172 13.82 -6.99 17.88
CA LYS A 172 14.57 -8.24 17.73
C LYS A 172 14.42 -8.83 16.33
N ALA A 173 13.21 -8.83 15.76
CA ALA A 173 12.98 -9.29 14.40
C ALA A 173 13.69 -8.42 13.36
N SER A 174 13.84 -7.11 13.59
CA SER A 174 14.57 -6.21 12.69
C SER A 174 16.06 -6.54 12.54
N LYS A 175 16.62 -7.38 13.42
CA LYS A 175 18.02 -7.85 13.35
C LYS A 175 18.16 -9.12 12.49
N LEU A 176 17.05 -9.66 11.99
CA LEU A 176 17.00 -10.84 11.12
C LEU A 176 16.76 -10.42 9.67
N ASP A 177 17.14 -11.30 8.74
CA ASP A 177 16.92 -11.13 7.30
C ASP A 177 15.42 -11.21 6.95
N GLY A 178 14.83 -10.08 6.56
CA GLY A 178 13.43 -9.98 6.20
C GLY A 178 13.09 -10.60 4.84
N TRP A 179 14.06 -10.71 3.93
CA TRP A 179 13.84 -11.28 2.59
C TRP A 179 13.45 -12.76 2.66
N LEU A 180 13.85 -13.45 3.72
CA LEU A 180 13.51 -14.86 3.95
C LEU A 180 12.33 -15.06 4.90
N SER A 181 11.72 -13.97 5.37
CA SER A 181 10.75 -14.00 6.44
C SER A 181 9.33 -13.87 5.91
N GLU A 182 8.40 -14.60 6.53
CA GLU A 182 6.97 -14.46 6.24
C GLU A 182 6.49 -13.07 6.70
N PRO A 183 5.42 -12.50 6.10
CA PRO A 183 4.97 -11.17 6.43
C PRO A 183 4.56 -11.02 7.91
N ILE A 184 4.87 -9.87 8.51
CA ILE A 184 4.34 -9.47 9.81
C ILE A 184 2.91 -8.96 9.60
N LEU A 185 1.97 -9.51 10.36
CA LEU A 185 0.54 -9.32 10.16
C LEU A 185 -0.05 -8.53 11.34
N PHE A 186 -0.75 -7.45 11.03
CA PHE A 186 -1.44 -6.60 12.01
C PHE A 186 -2.93 -6.56 11.68
N ASN A 187 -3.79 -6.98 12.61
CA ASN A 187 -5.23 -6.76 12.53
C ASN A 187 -5.64 -5.78 13.64
N LEU A 188 -6.02 -4.57 13.27
CA LEU A 188 -6.18 -3.43 14.18
C LEU A 188 -7.61 -2.87 14.08
N GLY A 189 -8.48 -3.30 14.99
CA GLY A 189 -9.88 -2.83 15.08
C GLY A 189 -10.06 -1.52 15.87
N GLY A 190 -9.16 -1.19 16.78
CA GLY A 190 -9.31 -0.17 17.84
C GLY A 190 -8.01 0.15 18.57
N SER A 191 -7.17 -0.86 18.73
CA SER A 191 -5.86 -0.85 19.42
C SER A 191 -4.88 0.21 18.98
N ILE A 192 -4.98 0.59 17.71
CA ILE A 192 -4.11 1.61 17.17
C ILE A 192 -4.27 2.93 17.93
N ASP A 193 -5.45 3.23 18.48
CA ASP A 193 -5.65 4.47 19.24
C ASP A 193 -4.75 4.55 20.48
N GLY A 194 -4.58 3.45 21.22
CA GLY A 194 -3.68 3.39 22.37
C GLY A 194 -2.22 3.64 21.98
N ILE A 195 -1.80 3.13 20.83
CA ILE A 195 -0.48 3.40 20.24
C ILE A 195 -0.36 4.87 19.83
N LEU A 196 -1.39 5.42 19.18
CA LEU A 196 -1.41 6.75 18.59
C LEU A 196 -1.50 7.90 19.61
N ASN A 197 -1.90 7.60 20.86
CA ASN A 197 -2.09 8.61 21.89
C ASN A 197 -0.78 9.02 22.61
N SER A 198 0.30 8.23 22.51
CA SER A 198 1.61 8.57 23.11
C SER A 198 2.64 8.94 22.03
N LYS A 199 3.09 10.20 22.02
CA LYS A 199 4.09 10.69 21.04
C LYS A 199 5.38 9.88 21.06
N GLU A 200 5.82 9.44 22.24
CA GLU A 200 7.04 8.65 22.41
C GLU A 200 6.90 7.25 21.83
N ILE A 201 5.79 6.56 22.16
CA ILE A 201 5.48 5.23 21.64
C ILE A 201 5.32 5.28 20.11
N VAL A 202 4.59 6.27 19.59
CA VAL A 202 4.45 6.48 18.13
C VAL A 202 5.81 6.60 17.46
N LYS A 203 6.71 7.42 18.00
CA LYS A 203 8.05 7.63 17.43
C LYS A 203 8.87 6.34 17.45
N LYS A 204 8.89 5.64 18.59
CA LYS A 204 9.60 4.36 18.75
C LYS A 204 9.07 3.30 17.79
N PHE A 205 7.75 3.17 17.68
CA PHE A 205 7.11 2.20 16.81
C PHE A 205 7.37 2.50 15.33
N LYS A 206 7.19 3.75 14.89
CA LYS A 206 7.54 4.18 13.52
C LYS A 206 8.98 3.82 13.17
N ASN A 207 9.93 4.10 14.06
CA ASN A 207 11.35 3.80 13.82
C ASN A 207 11.62 2.30 13.66
N ILE A 208 10.99 1.45 14.47
CA ILE A 208 11.14 0.00 14.37
C ILE A 208 10.52 -0.53 13.08
N LEU A 209 9.32 -0.06 12.72
CA LEU A 209 8.67 -0.45 11.45
C LEU A 209 9.50 -0.05 10.24
N LYS A 210 10.10 1.14 10.23
CA LYS A 210 11.04 1.54 9.17
C LYS A 210 12.24 0.62 9.09
N LYS A 211 12.93 0.34 10.21
CA LYS A 211 14.05 -0.61 10.24
C LYS A 211 13.68 -1.99 9.69
N LEU A 212 12.49 -2.49 10.02
CA LEU A 212 11.98 -3.74 9.47
C LEU A 212 11.83 -3.66 7.95
N LEU A 213 11.15 -2.61 7.47
CA LEU A 213 10.93 -2.39 6.04
C LEU A 213 12.24 -2.19 5.27
N ASP A 214 13.20 -1.43 5.80
CA ASP A 214 14.55 -1.25 5.25
C ASP A 214 15.32 -2.59 5.16
N ASN A 215 15.07 -3.50 6.11
CA ASN A 215 15.62 -4.88 6.10
C ASN A 215 14.72 -5.86 5.33
N SER A 216 13.98 -5.36 4.34
CA SER A 216 13.11 -6.12 3.43
C SER A 216 12.00 -6.95 4.08
N TRP A 217 11.67 -6.73 5.36
CA TRP A 217 10.51 -7.38 5.98
C TRP A 217 9.22 -6.89 5.32
N GLN A 218 8.28 -7.81 5.14
CA GLN A 218 6.94 -7.45 4.66
C GLN A 218 6.03 -7.17 5.85
N ILE A 219 5.26 -6.08 5.77
CA ILE A 219 4.35 -5.66 6.83
C ILE A 219 2.96 -5.45 6.21
N VAL A 220 1.97 -6.16 6.75
CA VAL A 220 0.58 -6.08 6.30
C VAL A 220 -0.28 -5.58 7.44
N PHE A 221 -0.89 -4.41 7.25
CA PHE A 221 -1.88 -3.84 8.13
C PHE A 221 -3.26 -4.14 7.59
N ASN A 222 -4.15 -4.62 8.45
CA ASN A 222 -5.57 -4.71 8.21
C ASN A 222 -6.27 -3.89 9.29
N VAL A 223 -6.93 -2.80 8.89
CA VAL A 223 -7.49 -1.82 9.82
C VAL A 223 -9.00 -1.69 9.66
N PHE A 224 -9.66 -1.20 10.71
CA PHE A 224 -11.02 -0.71 10.61
C PHE A 224 -11.02 0.80 10.41
N LEU A 225 -11.69 1.27 9.35
CA LEU A 225 -11.95 2.68 9.11
C LEU A 225 -13.32 3.01 9.69
N TYR A 226 -13.37 4.01 10.57
CA TYR A 226 -14.61 4.48 11.20
C TYR A 226 -15.09 5.76 10.52
N GLU A 227 -16.38 6.07 10.64
CA GLU A 227 -16.96 7.35 10.18
C GLU A 227 -16.35 8.56 10.87
N ASP A 228 -15.68 8.37 12.01
CA ASP A 228 -14.91 9.42 12.66
C ASP A 228 -13.66 9.81 11.84
N ASN A 229 -13.79 10.93 11.13
CA ASN A 229 -12.73 11.59 10.37
C ASN A 229 -11.44 11.79 11.21
N VAL A 230 -11.53 12.04 12.52
CA VAL A 230 -10.36 12.33 13.37
C VAL A 230 -9.47 11.10 13.50
N ARG A 231 -10.06 9.94 13.81
CA ARG A 231 -9.31 8.69 13.94
C ARG A 231 -8.70 8.26 12.62
N THR A 232 -9.48 8.30 11.54
CA THR A 232 -9.00 7.94 10.19
C THR A 232 -7.80 8.80 9.79
N ILE A 233 -7.85 10.12 10.06
CA ILE A 233 -6.71 11.02 9.83
C ILE A 233 -5.50 10.65 10.70
N LYS A 234 -5.68 10.30 11.99
CA LYS A 234 -4.56 9.87 12.86
C LYS A 234 -3.88 8.60 12.34
N VAL A 235 -4.65 7.61 11.91
CA VAL A 235 -4.11 6.37 11.32
C VAL A 235 -3.33 6.68 10.06
N LEU A 236 -3.87 7.50 9.17
CA LEU A 236 -3.21 7.92 7.93
C LEU A 236 -1.90 8.67 8.20
N ASN A 237 -1.90 9.60 9.17
CA ASN A 237 -0.69 10.32 9.58
C ASN A 237 0.38 9.40 10.19
N PHE A 238 -0.03 8.31 10.85
CA PHE A 238 0.90 7.31 11.35
C PHE A 238 1.53 6.49 10.23
N VAL A 239 0.71 5.94 9.33
CA VAL A 239 1.21 5.09 8.23
C VAL A 239 1.85 5.90 7.09
N ARG A 240 1.71 7.23 7.08
CA ARG A 240 2.23 8.14 6.06
C ARG A 240 3.66 7.85 5.62
N GLU A 241 4.57 7.61 6.55
CA GLU A 241 5.98 7.37 6.22
C GLU A 241 6.24 5.91 5.82
N LEU A 242 5.33 5.00 6.17
CA LEU A 242 5.41 3.58 5.87
C LEU A 242 4.82 3.28 4.48
N ILE A 243 3.84 4.07 4.04
CA ILE A 243 3.10 3.84 2.79
C ILE A 243 3.99 3.86 1.54
N ASN A 244 5.10 4.59 1.65
CA ASN A 244 6.12 4.72 0.62
C ASN A 244 6.85 3.39 0.40
N TYR A 245 6.96 2.53 1.41
CA TYR A 245 7.65 1.25 1.27
C TYR A 245 6.84 0.26 0.44
N ARG A 246 7.48 -0.37 -0.56
CA ARG A 246 6.85 -1.38 -1.44
C ARG A 246 6.44 -2.65 -0.69
N ASN A 247 7.15 -2.97 0.37
CA ASN A 247 6.92 -4.11 1.27
C ASN A 247 5.96 -3.78 2.43
N PHE A 248 5.37 -2.58 2.45
CA PHE A 248 4.24 -2.24 3.31
C PHE A 248 2.93 -2.34 2.52
N SER A 249 1.92 -3.00 3.10
CA SER A 249 0.58 -3.07 2.53
C SER A 249 -0.46 -2.78 3.59
N MET A 250 -1.49 -2.01 3.22
CA MET A 250 -2.58 -1.66 4.11
C MET A 250 -3.92 -2.02 3.48
N TYR A 251 -4.75 -2.67 4.27
CA TYR A 251 -6.08 -3.17 3.94
C TYR A 251 -7.08 -2.60 4.93
N TYR A 252 -8.33 -2.49 4.51
CA TYR A 252 -9.42 -2.12 5.39
C TYR A 252 -10.67 -2.97 5.17
N PHE A 253 -11.44 -3.15 6.25
CA PHE A 253 -12.74 -3.82 6.18
C PHE A 253 -13.79 -2.91 5.53
N ARG A 254 -14.50 -3.41 4.51
CA ARG A 254 -15.70 -2.72 4.02
C ARG A 254 -16.84 -2.91 5.02
N GLY A 255 -17.64 -1.86 5.26
CA GLY A 255 -18.69 -1.76 6.29
C GLY A 255 -19.84 -2.79 6.27
N ASN A 256 -19.72 -3.89 5.51
CA ASN A 256 -20.64 -5.03 5.47
C ASN A 256 -19.93 -6.36 5.79
N SER A 257 -18.79 -6.34 6.49
CA SER A 257 -18.09 -7.57 6.89
C SER A 257 -19.00 -8.42 7.82
N PRO A 258 -19.13 -9.75 7.60
CA PRO A 258 -20.10 -10.60 8.32
C PRO A 258 -19.87 -10.80 9.82
N SER A 259 -18.86 -10.15 10.40
CA SER A 259 -18.50 -10.27 11.79
C SER A 259 -17.77 -9.02 12.22
N ASP A 260 -18.20 -8.45 13.34
CA ASP A 260 -17.47 -7.44 14.08
C ASP A 260 -15.99 -7.88 14.19
N PRO A 261 -15.01 -7.16 13.60
CA PRO A 261 -13.63 -7.61 13.53
C PRO A 261 -12.95 -7.34 14.88
N VAL A 262 -13.45 -7.99 15.93
CA VAL A 262 -13.11 -7.69 17.33
C VAL A 262 -11.73 -8.24 17.71
N THR A 263 -11.24 -9.29 17.03
CA THR A 263 -9.96 -9.91 17.40
C THR A 263 -8.78 -9.12 16.87
N GLU A 264 -8.29 -8.22 17.70
CA GLU A 264 -7.06 -7.48 17.46
C GLU A 264 -5.86 -8.39 17.68
N MET A 265 -4.95 -8.39 16.70
CA MET A 265 -3.78 -9.28 16.76
C MET A 265 -2.57 -8.72 16.04
N VAL A 266 -1.40 -9.07 16.56
CA VAL A 266 -0.10 -8.83 15.92
C VAL A 266 0.63 -10.17 15.84
N ILE A 267 0.98 -10.58 14.63
CA ILE A 267 1.59 -11.88 14.37
C ILE A 267 2.92 -11.66 13.68
N LEU A 268 3.99 -12.16 14.31
CA LEU A 268 5.30 -12.34 13.72
C LEU A 268 5.47 -13.84 13.46
N PRO A 269 5.21 -14.34 12.24
CA PRO A 269 5.19 -15.78 11.99
C PRO A 269 6.48 -16.47 12.44
N LYS A 270 6.35 -17.62 13.11
CA LYS A 270 7.45 -18.40 13.73
C LYS A 270 8.19 -17.73 14.90
N ILE A 271 7.85 -16.50 15.26
CA ILE A 271 8.47 -15.76 16.36
C ILE A 271 7.49 -15.62 17.52
N SER A 272 6.35 -14.99 17.29
CA SER A 272 5.34 -14.73 18.32
C SER A 272 3.99 -14.30 17.76
N ALA A 273 2.93 -14.54 18.53
CA ALA A 273 1.61 -13.96 18.27
C ALA A 273 1.08 -13.25 19.53
N PHE A 274 0.43 -12.11 19.32
CA PHE A 274 -0.22 -11.32 20.33
C PHE A 274 -1.69 -11.19 19.99
N ILE A 275 -2.57 -11.56 20.92
CA ILE A 275 -4.02 -11.39 20.77
C ILE A 275 -4.50 -10.45 21.86
N TYR A 276 -5.11 -9.35 21.48
CA TYR A 276 -5.61 -8.35 22.42
C TYR A 276 -7.05 -8.63 22.79
N PHE A 277 -7.36 -8.37 24.05
CA PHE A 277 -8.71 -8.41 24.59
C PHE A 277 -8.97 -7.14 25.37
N ARG A 278 -10.26 -6.75 25.39
CA ARG A 278 -10.77 -5.72 26.28
C ARG A 278 -11.48 -6.43 27.41
N ASN A 279 -10.90 -6.40 28.60
CA ASN A 279 -11.53 -6.95 29.80
C ASN A 279 -12.36 -5.89 30.55
N ASP A 280 -12.10 -4.59 30.33
CA ASP A 280 -12.91 -3.47 30.80
C ASP A 280 -13.63 -2.75 29.62
N PRO A 281 -14.98 -2.63 29.65
CA PRO A 281 -15.74 -1.93 28.62
C PRO A 281 -15.44 -0.42 28.52
N PHE A 282 -14.77 0.18 29.50
CA PHE A 282 -14.36 1.58 29.51
C PHE A 282 -12.86 1.78 29.22
N ALA A 283 -12.04 0.72 29.17
CA ALA A 283 -10.61 0.82 28.87
C ALA A 283 -10.32 0.62 27.37
N GLN A 284 -9.34 1.39 26.85
CA GLN A 284 -8.61 0.98 25.66
C GLN A 284 -7.72 -0.20 26.08
N ILE A 285 -7.94 -1.38 25.50
CA ILE A 285 -7.14 -2.63 25.61
C ILE A 285 -6.27 -2.72 26.85
N ASP A 286 -6.70 -3.55 27.78
CA ASP A 286 -6.05 -3.73 29.06
C ASP A 286 -5.30 -5.05 29.17
N THR A 287 -5.45 -5.99 28.23
CA THR A 287 -4.81 -7.31 28.31
C THR A 287 -4.42 -7.86 26.94
N SER A 288 -3.31 -8.60 26.89
CA SER A 288 -2.87 -9.33 25.71
C SER A 288 -2.43 -10.76 26.06
N PHE A 289 -2.84 -11.74 25.26
CA PHE A 289 -2.21 -13.06 25.29
C PHE A 289 -0.99 -13.08 24.38
N TYR A 290 0.12 -13.53 24.93
CA TYR A 290 1.37 -13.76 24.24
C TYR A 290 1.59 -15.24 24.00
N PHE A 291 1.94 -15.59 22.75
CA PHE A 291 2.24 -16.96 22.35
C PHE A 291 3.58 -17.08 21.60
N GLU A 292 4.42 -18.05 21.97
CA GLU A 292 5.59 -18.52 21.21
C GLU A 292 5.36 -19.90 20.59
N SER A 293 4.30 -20.62 20.96
CA SER A 293 4.02 -21.95 20.41
C SER A 293 3.80 -21.89 18.90
N ASN A 294 4.67 -22.56 18.12
CA ASN A 294 4.58 -22.59 16.66
C ASN A 294 3.20 -23.03 16.14
N SER A 295 2.57 -24.03 16.77
CA SER A 295 1.25 -24.48 16.35
C SER A 295 0.15 -23.46 16.60
N THR A 296 0.29 -22.67 17.66
CA THR A 296 -0.66 -21.61 18.01
C THR A 296 -0.48 -20.42 17.08
N ILE A 297 0.77 -20.04 16.80
CA ILE A 297 1.10 -19.00 15.81
C ILE A 297 0.56 -19.38 14.43
N GLU A 298 0.74 -20.61 13.97
CA GLU A 298 0.21 -21.08 12.68
C GLU A 298 -1.32 -21.02 12.62
N MET A 299 -2.00 -21.34 13.72
CA MET A 299 -3.46 -21.18 13.82
C MET A 299 -3.88 -19.72 13.62
N PHE A 300 -3.22 -18.78 14.31
CA PHE A 300 -3.54 -17.35 14.17
C PHE A 300 -3.18 -16.79 12.79
N VAL A 301 -2.10 -17.25 12.16
CA VAL A 301 -1.80 -16.90 10.77
C VAL A 301 -2.95 -17.33 9.85
N LYS A 302 -3.47 -18.55 10.03
CA LYS A 302 -4.62 -19.02 9.23
C LYS A 302 -5.86 -18.14 9.47
N SER A 303 -6.19 -17.86 10.74
CA SER A 303 -7.32 -17.00 11.09
C SER A 303 -7.18 -15.58 10.55
N TYR A 304 -5.97 -15.01 10.53
CA TYR A 304 -5.71 -13.71 9.91
C TYR A 304 -6.07 -13.72 8.42
N TYR A 305 -5.59 -14.73 7.68
CA TYR A 305 -5.89 -14.83 6.26
C TYR A 305 -7.37 -15.10 5.98
N GLU A 306 -8.08 -15.82 6.85
CA GLU A 306 -9.54 -15.98 6.76
C GLU A 306 -10.31 -14.68 7.00
N LEU A 307 -9.75 -13.73 7.75
CA LEU A 307 -10.37 -12.42 7.99
C LEU A 307 -10.09 -11.44 6.85
N ILE A 308 -8.83 -11.36 6.39
CA ILE A 308 -8.41 -10.34 5.42
C ILE A 308 -9.01 -10.53 4.02
N ILE A 309 -9.56 -11.71 3.69
CA ILE A 309 -10.30 -11.90 2.42
C ILE A 309 -11.54 -11.01 2.30
N TYR A 310 -12.09 -10.54 3.42
CA TYR A 310 -13.22 -9.60 3.46
C TYR A 310 -12.77 -8.13 3.45
N SER A 311 -11.47 -7.90 3.49
CA SER A 311 -10.87 -6.57 3.38
C SER A 311 -10.50 -6.25 1.94
N VAL A 312 -10.30 -4.96 1.67
CA VAL A 312 -9.80 -4.48 0.38
C VAL A 312 -8.54 -3.63 0.59
N PRO A 313 -7.63 -3.57 -0.40
CA PRO A 313 -6.46 -2.71 -0.31
C PRO A 313 -6.88 -1.25 -0.14
N LEU A 314 -6.20 -0.53 0.74
CA LEU A 314 -6.39 0.91 0.87
C LEU A 314 -5.73 1.66 -0.28
N ILE A 315 -4.55 1.20 -0.69
CA ILE A 315 -3.78 1.80 -1.79
C ILE A 315 -4.15 1.07 -3.06
N THR A 316 -4.77 1.77 -4.00
CA THR A 316 -5.26 1.18 -5.25
C THR A 316 -4.11 1.03 -6.26
N ALA A 317 -3.18 1.99 -6.30
CA ALA A 317 -1.95 1.92 -7.09
C ALA A 317 -0.85 2.83 -6.55
N ARG A 318 0.40 2.49 -6.90
CA ARG A 318 1.62 3.27 -6.66
C ARG A 318 2.28 3.60 -8.00
N LEU A 319 2.95 4.74 -8.09
CA LEU A 319 3.58 5.21 -9.33
C LEU A 319 4.62 4.23 -9.91
N ASN A 320 5.33 3.50 -9.04
CA ASN A 320 6.29 2.48 -9.47
C ASN A 320 5.66 1.38 -10.37
N ASN A 321 4.35 1.19 -10.32
CA ASN A 321 3.56 0.44 -11.28
C ASN A 321 2.85 1.42 -12.24
N LYS A 322 3.64 2.08 -13.08
CA LYS A 322 3.22 3.21 -13.92
C LYS A 322 1.96 2.92 -14.74
N ASN A 323 1.86 1.75 -15.37
CA ASN A 323 0.71 1.40 -16.19
C ASN A 323 -0.59 1.37 -15.38
N LYS A 324 -0.58 0.69 -14.23
CA LYS A 324 -1.74 0.62 -13.33
C LYS A 324 -2.06 1.97 -12.71
N TYR A 325 -1.03 2.73 -12.37
CA TYR A 325 -1.15 4.09 -11.84
C TYR A 325 -1.83 5.01 -12.86
N ASP A 326 -1.28 5.10 -14.07
CA ASP A 326 -1.80 5.93 -15.15
C ASP A 326 -3.26 5.57 -15.48
N GLU A 327 -3.58 4.28 -15.61
CA GLU A 327 -4.94 3.81 -15.88
C GLU A 327 -5.94 4.33 -14.84
N ILE A 328 -5.63 4.18 -13.54
CA ILE A 328 -6.51 4.60 -12.46
C ILE A 328 -6.54 6.12 -12.33
N TYR A 329 -5.39 6.79 -12.46
CA TYR A 329 -5.29 8.23 -12.38
C TYR A 329 -6.10 8.90 -13.49
N PHE A 330 -5.83 8.59 -14.77
CA PHE A 330 -6.55 9.17 -15.90
C PHE A 330 -8.03 8.77 -15.90
N GLY A 331 -8.34 7.51 -15.53
CA GLY A 331 -9.72 7.05 -15.41
C GLY A 331 -10.53 7.82 -14.36
N ASN A 332 -9.90 8.39 -13.33
CA ASN A 332 -10.55 9.23 -12.33
C ASN A 332 -10.48 10.72 -12.63
N GLU A 333 -9.38 11.22 -13.21
CA GLU A 333 -9.23 12.64 -13.60
C GLU A 333 -10.35 13.09 -14.55
N PHE A 334 -10.80 12.18 -15.42
CA PHE A 334 -11.88 12.45 -16.37
C PHE A 334 -13.30 12.30 -15.80
N LYS A 335 -13.46 11.87 -14.54
CA LYS A 335 -14.79 11.80 -13.91
C LYS A 335 -15.30 13.20 -13.55
N PHE A 336 -16.62 13.33 -13.42
CA PHE A 336 -17.24 14.57 -12.98
C PHE A 336 -17.04 14.84 -11.49
N GLY A 337 -16.84 16.10 -11.12
CA GLY A 337 -16.77 16.53 -9.72
C GLY A 337 -15.77 17.67 -9.47
N ASP A 338 -15.82 18.22 -8.27
CA ASP A 338 -14.84 19.20 -7.79
C ASP A 338 -13.41 18.65 -7.90
N ARG A 339 -12.43 19.53 -8.11
CA ARG A 339 -11.01 19.19 -8.13
C ARG A 339 -10.27 20.09 -7.15
N PHE A 340 -9.72 19.51 -6.09
CA PHE A 340 -8.97 20.26 -5.07
C PHE A 340 -7.53 19.80 -4.99
N MET A 341 -6.59 20.73 -5.03
CA MET A 341 -5.16 20.42 -5.09
C MET A 341 -4.39 21.19 -4.02
N TYR A 342 -3.51 20.53 -3.28
CA TYR A 342 -2.69 21.13 -2.22
C TYR A 342 -1.20 20.86 -2.44
N GLY A 343 -0.39 21.92 -2.34
CA GLY A 343 1.07 21.84 -2.30
C GLY A 343 1.77 21.57 -3.66
N GLU A 344 1.02 21.35 -4.73
CA GLU A 344 1.57 21.06 -6.06
C GLU A 344 1.92 22.37 -6.81
N MET A 345 3.19 22.56 -7.19
CA MET A 345 3.65 23.83 -7.82
C MET A 345 3.09 24.06 -9.23
N ILE A 346 2.81 22.99 -9.97
CA ILE A 346 2.35 23.04 -11.36
C ILE A 346 1.00 22.36 -11.45
N ASN A 347 -0.06 23.12 -11.68
CA ASN A 347 -1.29 22.49 -12.16
C ASN A 347 -1.15 22.28 -13.67
N ASP A 348 -1.02 21.03 -14.11
CA ASP A 348 -0.84 20.71 -15.54
C ASP A 348 -2.01 21.24 -16.40
N LEU A 349 -3.19 21.45 -15.81
CA LEU A 349 -4.33 22.10 -16.46
C LEU A 349 -4.06 23.55 -16.92
N ASN A 350 -3.04 24.22 -16.39
CA ASN A 350 -2.62 25.55 -16.85
C ASN A 350 -1.52 25.50 -17.92
N ILE A 351 -1.05 24.33 -18.35
CA ILE A 351 -0.07 24.22 -19.45
C ILE A 351 -0.84 24.16 -20.77
N SER A 352 -0.60 25.10 -21.68
CA SER A 352 -1.23 25.10 -23.01
C SER A 352 -0.76 23.88 -23.83
N MET A 353 -1.54 23.47 -24.84
CA MET A 353 -1.10 22.38 -25.75
C MET A 353 0.25 22.69 -26.40
N ASN A 354 0.44 23.92 -26.85
CA ASN A 354 1.66 24.37 -27.51
C ASN A 354 2.87 24.36 -26.54
N THR A 355 2.69 24.81 -25.29
CA THR A 355 3.76 24.75 -24.29
C THR A 355 4.08 23.30 -23.94
N TYR A 356 3.05 22.46 -23.77
CA TYR A 356 3.21 21.04 -23.44
C TYR A 356 3.95 20.27 -24.54
N GLU A 357 3.59 20.50 -25.80
CA GLU A 357 4.25 19.90 -26.95
C GLU A 357 5.75 20.26 -26.99
N LYS A 358 6.08 21.54 -26.81
CA LYS A 358 7.47 22.01 -26.70
C LYS A 358 8.23 21.36 -25.55
N PHE A 359 7.59 21.24 -24.38
CA PHE A 359 8.17 20.51 -23.25
C PHE A 359 8.47 19.06 -23.60
N LEU A 360 7.56 18.36 -24.28
CA LEU A 360 7.78 16.97 -24.67
C LEU A 360 8.93 16.81 -25.69
N TYR A 361 9.08 17.78 -26.60
CA TYR A 361 10.21 17.81 -27.54
C TYR A 361 11.54 17.95 -26.82
N ASP A 362 11.63 18.89 -25.87
CA ASP A 362 12.87 19.15 -25.12
C ASP A 362 13.28 17.98 -24.20
N LEU A 363 12.35 17.10 -23.84
CA LEU A 363 12.57 15.93 -22.96
C LEU A 363 12.99 14.65 -23.70
N GLU A 364 13.11 14.69 -25.03
CA GLU A 364 13.55 13.58 -25.87
C GLU A 364 12.79 12.26 -25.60
N TYR A 365 11.46 12.35 -25.52
CA TYR A 365 10.60 11.16 -25.46
C TYR A 365 10.59 10.40 -26.79
N THR A 366 10.33 9.09 -26.72
CA THR A 366 10.07 8.30 -27.92
C THR A 366 8.81 8.79 -28.64
N CYS A 367 8.70 8.59 -29.96
CA CYS A 367 7.51 9.03 -30.71
C CYS A 367 6.20 8.44 -30.15
N GLU A 368 6.23 7.21 -29.65
CA GLU A 368 5.08 6.56 -29.03
C GLU A 368 4.69 7.25 -27.71
N GLU A 369 5.65 7.48 -26.81
CA GLU A 369 5.41 8.17 -25.54
C GLU A 369 4.99 9.63 -25.75
N PHE A 370 5.60 10.31 -26.73
CA PHE A 370 5.26 11.68 -27.11
C PHE A 370 3.77 11.77 -27.50
N ASN A 371 3.34 10.93 -28.44
CA ASN A 371 1.95 10.92 -28.92
C ASN A 371 0.96 10.51 -27.81
N TYR A 372 1.32 9.52 -27.00
CA TYR A 372 0.52 9.11 -25.85
C TYR A 372 0.31 10.28 -24.87
N ARG A 373 1.39 10.95 -24.45
CA ARG A 373 1.34 12.07 -23.51
C ARG A 373 0.59 13.27 -24.08
N LEU A 374 0.86 13.64 -25.32
CA LEU A 374 0.19 14.77 -25.99
C LEU A 374 -1.32 14.53 -26.08
N SER A 375 -1.75 13.33 -26.47
CA SER A 375 -3.17 12.96 -26.54
C SER A 375 -3.85 12.93 -25.15
N GLY A 376 -3.12 12.50 -24.11
CA GLY A 376 -3.59 12.51 -22.73
C GLY A 376 -3.81 13.94 -22.22
N HIS A 377 -2.87 14.84 -22.52
CA HIS A 377 -2.96 16.26 -22.17
C HIS A 377 -4.11 16.98 -22.87
N GLU A 378 -4.28 16.72 -24.18
CA GLU A 378 -5.40 17.28 -24.94
C GLU A 378 -6.75 16.90 -24.32
N LYS A 379 -6.91 15.63 -23.93
CA LYS A 379 -8.13 15.15 -23.24
C LYS A 379 -8.32 15.85 -21.89
N LYS A 380 -7.25 16.03 -21.10
CA LYS A 380 -7.30 16.75 -19.82
C LYS A 380 -7.80 18.18 -19.99
N LEU A 381 -7.25 18.94 -20.94
CA LEU A 381 -7.66 20.32 -21.19
C LEU A 381 -9.12 20.42 -21.65
N LYS A 382 -9.56 19.56 -22.57
CA LYS A 382 -10.98 19.51 -23.00
C LYS A 382 -11.92 19.22 -21.83
N MET A 383 -11.54 18.27 -20.96
CA MET A 383 -12.34 17.94 -19.78
C MET A 383 -12.35 19.07 -18.74
N PHE A 384 -11.24 19.77 -18.56
CA PHE A 384 -11.17 20.97 -17.72
C PHE A 384 -12.12 22.05 -18.22
N GLU A 385 -12.04 22.45 -19.50
CA GLU A 385 -12.89 23.47 -20.10
C GLU A 385 -14.39 23.15 -20.01
N TYR A 386 -14.74 21.87 -20.12
CA TYR A 386 -16.12 21.42 -19.96
C TYR A 386 -16.58 21.48 -18.50
N GLN A 387 -15.76 20.98 -17.57
CA GLN A 387 -16.15 20.77 -16.18
C GLN A 387 -16.05 22.02 -15.30
N ILE A 388 -15.13 22.95 -15.61
CA ILE A 388 -14.92 24.15 -14.81
C ILE A 388 -16.17 25.04 -14.73
N LYS A 389 -17.10 24.89 -15.68
CA LYS A 389 -18.39 25.59 -15.68
C LYS A 389 -19.34 25.13 -14.57
N TYR A 390 -19.17 23.90 -14.07
CA TYR A 390 -20.12 23.24 -13.17
C TYR A 390 -19.54 22.86 -11.81
N TYR A 391 -18.21 22.69 -11.73
CA TYR A 391 -17.54 22.17 -10.55
C TYR A 391 -16.47 23.12 -10.05
N ASN A 392 -16.18 23.09 -8.75
CA ASN A 392 -15.15 23.94 -8.15
C ASN A 392 -13.76 23.35 -8.41
N TYR A 393 -12.86 24.20 -8.88
CA TYR A 393 -11.44 23.90 -9.00
C TYR A 393 -10.71 24.84 -8.03
N LYS A 394 -10.17 24.27 -6.95
CA LYS A 394 -9.46 25.03 -5.92
C LYS A 394 -8.07 24.48 -5.73
N ASP A 395 -7.07 25.34 -5.88
CA ASP A 395 -5.68 24.98 -5.63
C ASP A 395 -5.14 25.80 -4.45
N ILE A 396 -4.38 25.18 -3.56
CA ILE A 396 -3.66 25.85 -2.47
C ILE A 396 -2.16 25.66 -2.70
N TYR A 397 -1.44 26.76 -2.86
CA TYR A 397 0.02 26.77 -3.05
C TYR A 397 0.73 27.34 -1.82
N ILE A 398 1.89 26.77 -1.51
CA ILE A 398 2.84 27.33 -0.55
C ILE A 398 3.74 28.30 -1.31
N LYS A 399 3.78 29.57 -0.90
CA LYS A 399 4.50 30.63 -1.64
C LYS A 399 5.99 30.32 -1.74
N GLU A 400 6.61 29.93 -0.63
CA GLU A 400 8.03 29.56 -0.57
C GLU A 400 8.38 28.47 -1.59
N ASP A 401 7.52 27.43 -1.68
CA ASP A 401 7.70 26.32 -2.62
C ASP A 401 7.63 26.85 -4.07
N VAL A 402 6.65 27.69 -4.40
CA VAL A 402 6.57 28.30 -5.75
C VAL A 402 7.78 29.19 -6.05
N GLU A 403 8.22 30.02 -5.11
CA GLU A 403 9.36 30.91 -5.31
C GLU A 403 10.65 30.11 -5.53
N LYS A 404 10.86 29.04 -4.76
CA LYS A 404 11.99 28.13 -4.97
C LYS A 404 11.95 27.45 -6.33
N PHE A 405 10.79 26.96 -6.77
CA PHE A 405 10.60 26.38 -8.10
C PHE A 405 11.01 27.34 -9.22
N LEU A 406 10.62 28.61 -9.09
CA LEU A 406 10.94 29.65 -10.06
C LEU A 406 12.44 30.02 -10.05
N MET A 407 13.09 30.01 -8.88
CA MET A 407 14.54 30.26 -8.77
C MET A 407 15.37 29.14 -9.37
N ASP A 408 15.05 27.90 -9.02
CA ASP A 408 15.82 26.73 -9.44
C ASP A 408 15.63 26.43 -10.93
N MET A 409 14.53 26.93 -11.52
CA MET A 409 14.09 26.59 -12.88
C MET A 409 14.17 25.08 -13.08
N ALA A 410 13.60 24.35 -12.14
CA ALA A 410 13.72 22.92 -12.09
C ALA A 410 12.30 22.37 -12.08
N PHE A 411 11.86 21.79 -13.20
CA PHE A 411 10.77 20.80 -13.21
C PHE A 411 11.21 19.50 -12.55
N GLN A 412 12.12 19.58 -11.58
CA GLN A 412 12.56 18.42 -10.82
C GLN A 412 11.31 17.83 -10.16
N ASP A 413 11.19 16.52 -10.31
CA ASP A 413 10.35 15.69 -9.46
C ASP A 413 8.84 15.76 -9.73
N LYS A 414 8.43 15.61 -11.00
CA LYS A 414 7.13 14.98 -11.29
C LYS A 414 7.27 13.74 -12.15
N PRO A 415 6.37 12.75 -11.99
CA PRO A 415 6.31 11.54 -12.83
C PRO A 415 6.15 11.81 -14.33
N PHE A 416 5.77 13.03 -14.70
CA PHE A 416 5.57 13.44 -16.09
C PHE A 416 6.85 13.90 -16.79
N PHE A 417 7.92 14.21 -16.05
CA PHE A 417 9.20 14.63 -16.60
C PHE A 417 10.21 13.51 -16.37
N LYS A 418 10.77 12.98 -17.47
CA LYS A 418 11.92 12.06 -17.43
C LYS A 418 13.03 12.75 -16.63
N ASN A 419 13.84 12.02 -15.86
CA ASN A 419 15.02 12.53 -15.13
C ASN A 419 15.91 13.41 -16.03
N SER A 420 15.52 14.65 -16.18
CA SER A 420 16.13 15.60 -17.08
C SER A 420 16.68 16.69 -16.20
N THR A 421 18.00 16.78 -16.16
CA THR A 421 18.72 17.96 -15.68
C THR A 421 18.43 19.20 -16.54
N LEU A 422 17.62 19.06 -17.60
CA LEU A 422 17.09 20.12 -18.45
C LEU A 422 16.28 21.10 -17.61
N LYS A 423 16.83 22.31 -17.48
CA LYS A 423 16.08 23.45 -17.02
C LYS A 423 15.09 23.84 -18.13
N PRO A 424 13.81 24.02 -17.81
CA PRO A 424 12.83 24.49 -18.76
C PRO A 424 13.21 25.88 -19.28
N ASN A 425 12.76 26.19 -20.48
CA ASN A 425 12.86 27.54 -21.00
C ASN A 425 12.05 28.50 -20.09
N LYS A 426 12.67 29.62 -19.67
CA LYS A 426 12.01 30.70 -18.90
C LYS A 426 10.67 31.09 -19.54
N ASN A 427 10.61 31.12 -20.87
CA ASN A 427 9.41 31.49 -21.63
C ASN A 427 8.24 30.53 -21.39
N TYR A 428 8.49 29.24 -21.19
CA TYR A 428 7.43 28.27 -20.94
C TYR A 428 6.82 28.46 -19.54
N ILE A 429 7.66 28.81 -18.55
CA ILE A 429 7.18 29.14 -17.19
C ILE A 429 6.32 30.41 -17.25
N VAL A 430 6.78 31.44 -17.96
CA VAL A 430 6.01 32.67 -18.15
C VAL A 430 4.69 32.40 -18.87
N GLU A 431 4.67 31.54 -19.90
CA GLU A 431 3.44 31.13 -20.58
C GLU A 431 2.47 30.39 -19.63
N TYR A 432 2.99 29.47 -18.80
CA TYR A 432 2.21 28.78 -17.76
C TYR A 432 1.59 29.76 -16.74
N LEU A 433 2.36 30.71 -16.22
CA LEU A 433 1.87 31.69 -15.25
C LEU A 433 0.84 32.63 -15.88
N ASN A 434 1.07 33.07 -17.12
CA ASN A 434 0.10 33.87 -17.87
C ASN A 434 -1.21 33.11 -18.13
N ASN A 435 -1.12 31.82 -18.47
CA ASN A 435 -2.32 31.00 -18.66
C ASN A 435 -3.05 30.75 -17.32
N THR A 436 -2.31 30.64 -16.22
CA THR A 436 -2.90 30.59 -14.87
C THR A 436 -3.69 31.86 -14.56
N ILE A 437 -3.13 33.04 -14.86
CA ILE A 437 -3.83 34.33 -14.74
C ILE A 437 -5.06 34.38 -15.65
N PHE A 438 -4.96 33.90 -16.89
CA PHE A 438 -6.08 33.82 -17.83
C PHE A 438 -7.22 32.96 -17.28
N ASN A 439 -6.91 31.74 -16.82
CA ASN A 439 -7.88 30.82 -16.24
C ASN A 439 -8.53 31.42 -15.00
N LEU A 440 -7.74 32.07 -14.12
CA LEU A 440 -8.29 32.81 -12.99
C LEU A 440 -9.30 33.82 -13.54
N LYS A 441 -8.90 34.78 -14.39
CA LYS A 441 -9.80 35.84 -14.87
C LYS A 441 -11.10 35.33 -15.50
N ASN A 442 -11.05 34.25 -16.29
CA ASN A 442 -12.20 33.79 -17.07
C ASN A 442 -13.14 32.82 -16.36
N TYR A 443 -12.67 32.14 -15.30
CA TYR A 443 -13.48 31.13 -14.62
C TYR A 443 -13.71 31.49 -13.15
N ASP A 444 -14.98 31.68 -12.76
CA ASP A 444 -15.36 31.97 -11.37
C ASP A 444 -15.19 30.77 -10.43
N ASN A 445 -15.32 29.57 -10.98
CA ASN A 445 -15.12 28.32 -10.27
C ASN A 445 -13.65 27.92 -10.13
N TYR A 446 -12.72 28.65 -10.77
CA TYR A 446 -11.29 28.44 -10.60
C TYR A 446 -10.71 29.41 -9.58
N LYS A 447 -10.17 28.88 -8.48
CA LYS A 447 -9.68 29.67 -7.36
C LYS A 447 -8.33 29.14 -6.89
N ILE A 448 -7.44 30.07 -6.55
CA ILE A 448 -6.13 29.76 -5.96
C ILE A 448 -6.06 30.42 -4.58
N GLY A 449 -5.54 29.67 -3.61
CA GLY A 449 -5.20 30.13 -2.27
C GLY A 449 -3.70 30.06 -2.06
N LEU A 450 -3.13 31.05 -1.37
CA LEU A 450 -1.69 31.14 -1.12
C LEU A 450 -1.39 31.02 0.38
N ILE A 451 -0.43 30.18 0.75
CA ILE A 451 0.07 30.02 2.12
C ILE A 451 1.42 30.75 2.20
N ASP A 452 1.55 31.66 3.17
CA ASP A 452 2.81 32.38 3.42
C ASP A 452 3.85 31.47 4.11
N ASP A 453 3.47 30.83 5.22
CA ASP A 453 4.32 29.95 6.01
C ASP A 453 3.77 28.52 6.06
N LYS A 454 4.65 27.51 6.01
CA LYS A 454 4.25 26.11 6.21
C LYS A 454 3.61 25.98 7.61
N PRO A 455 2.37 25.49 7.71
CA PRO A 455 1.67 25.50 8.99
C PRO A 455 2.36 24.60 10.04
N GLU A 456 2.56 25.13 11.25
CA GLU A 456 3.47 24.59 12.29
C GLU A 456 3.03 23.24 12.93
N GLU A 457 1.76 22.82 12.82
CA GLU A 457 1.22 21.66 13.57
C GLU A 457 0.71 20.50 12.68
N ASN A 458 1.43 19.38 12.54
CA ASN A 458 0.93 18.17 11.84
C ASN A 458 0.55 18.35 10.35
N TYR A 459 0.78 19.52 9.74
CA TYR A 459 0.30 19.85 8.40
C TYR A 459 1.28 19.39 7.31
N GLN A 460 1.10 18.15 6.88
CA GLN A 460 1.48 17.52 5.60
C GLN A 460 2.73 18.07 4.87
N ASP A 461 3.87 17.36 5.00
CA ASP A 461 5.04 17.42 4.10
C ASP A 461 4.76 16.79 2.71
N TYR A 462 3.49 16.58 2.37
CA TYR A 462 3.05 15.87 1.18
C TYR A 462 1.99 16.68 0.44
N LYS A 463 1.94 16.47 -0.86
CA LYS A 463 1.03 17.12 -1.79
C LYS A 463 -0.12 16.15 -2.05
N PHE A 464 -1.29 16.67 -2.36
CA PHE A 464 -2.40 15.80 -2.73
C PHE A 464 -3.38 16.46 -3.71
N LEU A 465 -4.07 15.61 -4.44
CA LEU A 465 -5.13 15.98 -5.38
C LEU A 465 -6.38 15.16 -5.06
N ILE A 466 -7.52 15.84 -4.94
CA ILE A 466 -8.84 15.25 -4.76
C ILE A 466 -9.64 15.48 -6.03
N LYS A 467 -10.29 14.43 -6.53
CA LYS A 467 -11.27 14.52 -7.63
C LYS A 467 -12.61 13.90 -7.23
N GLY A 468 -13.65 14.73 -7.23
CA GLY A 468 -15.01 14.32 -6.88
C GLY A 468 -15.14 13.87 -5.42
N ARG A 469 -15.72 12.67 -5.23
CA ARG A 469 -15.94 12.05 -3.90
C ARG A 469 -15.14 10.75 -3.70
N ASN A 470 -14.44 10.28 -4.73
CA ASN A 470 -13.96 8.89 -4.78
C ASN A 470 -12.50 8.78 -5.23
N PHE A 471 -11.74 9.88 -5.29
CA PHE A 471 -10.37 9.83 -5.75
C PHE A 471 -9.48 10.81 -4.98
N LEU A 472 -8.39 10.25 -4.47
CA LEU A 472 -7.32 10.95 -3.80
C LEU A 472 -5.98 10.43 -4.35
N MET A 473 -5.16 11.35 -4.83
CA MET A 473 -3.75 11.12 -5.13
C MET A 473 -2.94 11.81 -4.05
N ILE A 474 -1.94 11.12 -3.51
CA ILE A 474 -0.97 11.67 -2.56
C ILE A 474 0.43 11.53 -3.17
N ASP A 475 1.20 12.61 -3.13
CA ASP A 475 2.61 12.71 -3.50
C ASP A 475 3.42 13.06 -2.24
N THR A 476 4.35 12.19 -1.86
CA THR A 476 5.11 12.28 -0.61
C THR A 476 6.49 12.91 -0.75
N ASN A 477 6.84 13.51 -1.90
CA ASN A 477 8.11 14.23 -2.13
C ASN A 477 9.39 13.40 -1.89
N ASN A 478 9.32 12.07 -1.78
CA ASN A 478 10.50 11.24 -1.63
C ASN A 478 11.18 11.06 -3.00
N ARG A 479 12.40 11.63 -3.11
CA ARG A 479 13.31 11.66 -4.25
C ARG A 479 13.08 10.55 -5.28
N TYR A 480 12.76 10.95 -6.51
CA TYR A 480 12.48 10.12 -7.68
C TYR A 480 13.73 9.50 -8.32
N ASP A 481 14.88 9.57 -7.66
CA ASP A 481 16.18 9.27 -8.27
C ASP A 481 16.38 7.81 -8.67
N ASP A 482 15.49 6.90 -8.28
CA ASP A 482 15.59 5.52 -8.74
C ASP A 482 14.23 4.81 -8.82
N PHE A 483 13.81 4.41 -10.02
CA PHE A 483 12.73 3.43 -10.20
C PHE A 483 13.07 2.06 -9.56
N SER A 484 14.35 1.85 -9.21
CA SER A 484 14.83 0.73 -8.41
C SER A 484 14.65 0.91 -6.90
N SER A 485 14.33 2.12 -6.41
CA SER A 485 14.20 2.40 -4.98
C SER A 485 13.03 1.60 -4.38
N GLU A 486 13.23 1.12 -3.14
CA GLU A 486 12.21 0.41 -2.38
C GLU A 486 11.05 1.31 -1.93
N LEU A 487 11.15 2.61 -2.21
CA LEU A 487 10.15 3.63 -1.92
C LEU A 487 9.31 3.96 -3.16
N ALA A 488 8.06 4.37 -2.94
CA ALA A 488 7.17 4.96 -3.92
C ALA A 488 6.94 6.42 -3.53
N SER A 489 6.92 7.30 -4.53
CA SER A 489 6.69 8.74 -4.36
C SER A 489 5.19 9.07 -4.34
N ASP A 490 4.41 8.48 -5.26
CA ASP A 490 2.97 8.75 -5.40
C ASP A 490 2.11 7.49 -5.27
N PHE A 491 0.91 7.66 -4.71
CA PHE A 491 -0.09 6.60 -4.60
C PHE A 491 -1.52 7.12 -4.65
N LEU A 492 -2.42 6.22 -5.05
CA LEU A 492 -3.83 6.47 -5.32
C LEU A 492 -4.70 5.76 -4.30
N ILE A 493 -5.73 6.44 -3.81
CA ILE A 493 -6.75 5.94 -2.89
C ILE A 493 -8.13 6.28 -3.47
N ASP A 494 -9.03 5.30 -3.49
CA ASP A 494 -10.41 5.46 -3.96
C ASP A 494 -11.47 5.15 -2.89
N GLU A 495 -11.05 5.06 -1.62
CA GLU A 495 -11.94 4.86 -0.48
C GLU A 495 -12.69 6.18 -0.13
N PRO A 496 -14.03 6.22 -0.25
CA PRO A 496 -14.81 7.46 -0.11
C PRO A 496 -14.65 8.19 1.22
N MET A 497 -14.52 7.48 2.35
CA MET A 497 -14.41 8.13 3.67
C MET A 497 -13.08 8.86 3.81
N ILE A 498 -11.99 8.27 3.31
CA ILE A 498 -10.67 8.89 3.28
C ILE A 498 -10.63 10.05 2.31
N VAL A 499 -11.24 9.92 1.14
CA VAL A 499 -11.36 11.03 0.18
C VAL A 499 -12.14 12.19 0.80
N GLN A 500 -13.25 11.90 1.50
CA GLN A 500 -14.05 12.90 2.19
C GLN A 500 -13.28 13.56 3.35
N ALA A 501 -12.56 12.79 4.16
CA ALA A 501 -11.73 13.32 5.24
C ALA A 501 -10.66 14.30 4.72
N HIS A 502 -10.01 13.99 3.59
CA HIS A 502 -9.07 14.92 2.95
C HIS A 502 -9.77 16.14 2.34
N LYS A 503 -10.99 15.98 1.83
CA LYS A 503 -11.80 17.10 1.32
C LYS A 503 -12.19 18.06 2.44
N ASP A 504 -12.61 17.54 3.59
CA ASP A 504 -12.95 18.31 4.78
C ASP A 504 -11.72 19.05 5.33
N TYR A 505 -10.58 18.37 5.37
CA TYR A 505 -9.30 18.97 5.72
C TYR A 505 -8.90 20.11 4.75
N PHE A 506 -9.01 19.89 3.44
CA PHE A 506 -8.74 20.93 2.43
C PHE A 506 -9.64 22.14 2.61
N ASN A 507 -10.94 21.94 2.85
CA ASN A 507 -11.87 23.04 3.09
C ASN A 507 -11.53 23.80 4.38
N ASN A 508 -11.15 23.10 5.45
CA ASN A 508 -10.70 23.72 6.70
C ASN A 508 -9.47 24.62 6.46
N LEU A 509 -8.48 24.14 5.69
CA LEU A 509 -7.34 24.95 5.28
C LEU A 509 -7.79 26.18 4.48
N TRP A 510 -8.63 25.98 3.47
CA TRP A 510 -9.14 27.05 2.63
C TRP A 510 -9.86 28.15 3.43
N ASP A 511 -10.66 27.76 4.41
CA ASP A 511 -11.44 28.67 5.23
C ASP A 511 -10.55 29.49 6.16
N LYS A 512 -9.49 28.88 6.71
CA LYS A 512 -8.47 29.54 7.54
C LYS A 512 -7.56 30.50 6.79
N LEU A 513 -7.44 30.39 5.46
CA LEU A 513 -6.61 31.32 4.68
C LEU A 513 -7.09 32.77 4.86
N PRO A 514 -6.17 33.73 5.08
CA PRO A 514 -6.50 35.14 5.09
C PRO A 514 -7.23 35.54 3.80
N SER A 515 -8.22 36.45 3.90
CA SER A 515 -9.01 36.87 2.74
C SER A 515 -8.15 37.36 1.59
N ASN A 516 -7.04 38.06 1.89
CA ASN A 516 -6.10 38.55 0.88
C ASN A 516 -5.41 37.42 0.11
N ASN A 517 -5.20 36.26 0.73
CA ASN A 517 -4.46 35.14 0.16
C ASN A 517 -5.31 34.23 -0.74
N LYS A 518 -6.64 34.38 -0.70
CA LYS A 518 -7.59 33.70 -1.59
C LYS A 518 -8.42 34.66 -2.45
N ASN A 519 -8.15 35.97 -2.34
CA ASN A 519 -8.77 36.97 -3.19
C ASN A 519 -8.15 36.92 -4.59
N LYS A 520 -8.99 36.71 -5.60
CA LYS A 520 -8.60 36.55 -7.00
C LYS A 520 -7.71 37.69 -7.52
N LYS A 521 -7.99 38.94 -7.16
CA LYS A 521 -7.20 40.10 -7.59
C LYS A 521 -5.79 40.05 -6.99
N ASN A 522 -5.70 39.86 -5.69
CA ASN A 522 -4.41 39.82 -4.98
C ASN A 522 -3.57 38.62 -5.42
N VAL A 523 -4.19 37.47 -5.67
CA VAL A 523 -3.50 36.28 -6.19
C VAL A 523 -2.95 36.53 -7.60
N ILE A 524 -3.73 37.17 -8.48
CA ILE A 524 -3.24 37.56 -9.81
C ILE A 524 -2.07 38.54 -9.69
N GLU A 525 -2.16 39.55 -8.81
CA GLU A 525 -1.07 40.51 -8.56
C GLU A 525 0.18 39.80 -8.04
N TRP A 526 0.03 38.84 -7.15
CA TRP A 526 1.15 38.04 -6.66
C TRP A 526 1.78 37.20 -7.79
N ILE A 527 1.00 36.48 -8.60
CA ILE A 527 1.52 35.72 -9.74
C ILE A 527 2.24 36.65 -10.73
N GLN A 528 1.68 37.83 -11.02
CA GLN A 528 2.31 38.82 -11.88
C GLN A 528 3.67 39.26 -11.34
N SER A 529 3.77 39.51 -10.02
CA SER A 529 5.05 39.87 -9.40
C SER A 529 6.11 38.76 -9.56
N GLN A 530 5.70 37.50 -9.61
CA GLN A 530 6.61 36.39 -9.87
C GLN A 530 7.07 36.34 -11.32
N ILE A 531 6.19 36.64 -12.29
CA ILE A 531 6.56 36.80 -13.69
C ILE A 531 7.62 37.90 -13.84
N ASP A 532 7.41 39.06 -13.20
CA ASP A 532 8.32 40.19 -13.27
C ASP A 532 9.70 39.82 -12.68
N LYS A 533 9.73 39.09 -11.55
CA LYS A 533 10.98 38.56 -10.97
C LYS A 533 11.74 37.66 -11.94
N ILE A 534 11.07 36.78 -12.71
CA ILE A 534 11.73 35.91 -13.70
C ILE A 534 12.47 36.72 -14.76
N PHE A 535 11.89 37.84 -15.21
CA PHE A 535 12.53 38.76 -16.16
C PHE A 535 13.70 39.55 -15.53
N HIS A 536 13.69 39.76 -14.21
CA HIS A 536 14.74 40.48 -13.48
C HIS A 536 15.85 39.60 -12.91
N ILE A 537 15.67 38.27 -12.83
CA ILE A 537 16.75 37.31 -12.58
C ILE A 537 17.56 37.19 -13.89
N ASN A 538 18.51 38.14 -14.03
CA ASN A 538 19.46 38.51 -15.09
C ASN A 538 19.74 37.57 -16.31
N PRO A 539 20.17 38.16 -17.44
CA PRO A 539 20.18 37.59 -18.81
C PRO A 539 20.97 36.28 -18.99
#